data_AF-A0A166LKW8-F1
#
_entry.id   AF-A0A166LKW8-F1
#
_cell.length_a   1.000
_cell.length_b   1.000
_cell.length_c   1.000
_cell.angle_alpha   90.00
_cell.angle_beta   90.00
_cell.angle_gamma   90.00
#
_symmetry.space_group_name_H-M   'P 1'
#
loop_
_entity.id
_entity.type
_entity.pdbx_description
1 polymer ?
#
loop_
_entity_poly.entity_id
_entity_poly.type
_entity_poly.pdbx_seq_one_letter_code
_entity_poly.pdbx_strand_id
1 'polypeptide(L)'
;MSVEPESPGAWSQTSDEHDFIGDTLNLPDMQHRLGPFGWRFRLHDREPSPGDLTPPKSSLGRLWQKYWGQALSENRRSCAAWSTWQDALTGEHRDGDVVANALKHSIISEDDHTLPETSFLPFRDTFVTLRPTKGRVVVRDEYEGIYDAIVTVVDEHQTARGAVVTGQAGCGLTYFMFYCLARKLMAREPVVLSLSDTTFILFNRHGPWKCTVSCLGNVDDDTKSELASLIPKGTWLLLDGDDRGGKIDPSLRASYVFTPVLFSTKHGQYDDWLNSSWFPHLFVMNGPTQREILITCRVIERSSGTSFLDISPHSLRDLFSCMLITGPSLRACLKCLRHGLKRVEEDLTIHIQDLRLSVLEHIFDLLERSEQSDSSSLAMAGASSEPSIHILTRITRRGNPLSPCIQLQLASDWVFNRLLEELTLQRKKQSQNFMGMFLSSFEHRGNVPDWMRLVLSDEEPVFDDGTISEL
;
A
#
# COMPACT_ATOMS: atom_id res chain seq x y z
N MET A 1 56.62 22.05 -28.86
CA MET A 1 55.94 21.07 -27.98
C MET A 1 54.49 21.46 -27.95
N SER A 2 53.70 20.76 -28.76
CA SER A 2 52.28 21.03 -28.98
C SER A 2 51.48 20.28 -27.93
N VAL A 3 50.56 20.97 -27.25
CA VAL A 3 49.63 20.40 -26.28
C VAL A 3 48.30 20.20 -27.02
N GLU A 4 47.89 18.95 -27.15
CA GLU A 4 46.56 18.57 -27.66
C GLU A 4 45.48 18.85 -26.58
N PRO A 5 44.25 19.23 -26.96
CA PRO A 5 43.14 19.31 -26.03
C PRO A 5 42.46 17.94 -25.88
N GLU A 6 42.32 17.48 -24.64
CA GLU A 6 41.57 16.28 -24.27
C GLU A 6 40.08 16.43 -24.61
N SER A 7 39.52 15.33 -25.13
CA SER A 7 38.11 15.20 -25.52
C SER A 7 37.20 15.07 -24.29
N PRO A 8 35.95 15.59 -24.32
CA PRO A 8 35.03 15.42 -23.21
C PRO A 8 34.49 13.98 -23.17
N GLY A 9 34.76 13.30 -22.05
CA GLY A 9 34.33 11.94 -21.78
C GLY A 9 32.81 11.79 -21.73
N ALA A 10 32.33 10.71 -22.34
CA ALA A 10 30.97 10.25 -22.29
C ALA A 10 30.53 9.98 -20.84
N TRP A 11 29.47 10.66 -20.42
CA TRP A 11 28.75 10.35 -19.20
C TRP A 11 27.96 9.06 -19.43
N SER A 12 28.41 7.97 -18.84
CA SER A 12 27.62 6.75 -18.75
C SER A 12 26.53 6.97 -17.70
N GLN A 13 25.27 6.94 -18.14
CA GLN A 13 24.12 6.79 -17.27
C GLN A 13 24.17 5.40 -16.64
N THR A 14 24.56 5.31 -15.38
CA THR A 14 24.25 4.14 -14.55
C THR A 14 22.82 4.27 -14.06
N SER A 15 21.99 3.33 -14.47
CA SER A 15 20.60 3.17 -14.05
C SER A 15 20.54 2.71 -12.59
N ASP A 16 20.42 3.66 -11.65
CA ASP A 16 20.19 3.42 -10.22
C ASP A 16 18.69 3.15 -9.92
N GLU A 17 18.04 2.26 -10.69
CA GLU A 17 16.61 1.94 -10.52
C GLU A 17 16.32 0.59 -9.84
N HIS A 18 17.32 -0.11 -9.27
CA HIS A 18 17.09 -1.40 -8.60
C HIS A 18 17.49 -1.52 -7.12
N ASP A 19 18.00 -0.48 -6.48
CA ASP A 19 18.44 -0.57 -5.07
C ASP A 19 17.31 -0.28 -4.08
N PHE A 20 16.28 -1.13 -3.98
CA PHE A 20 15.44 -1.17 -2.77
C PHE A 20 14.73 -2.51 -2.50
N ILE A 21 14.97 -3.56 -3.29
CA ILE A 21 14.30 -4.85 -3.13
C ILE A 21 15.36 -5.95 -3.08
N GLY A 22 15.60 -6.51 -1.89
CA GLY A 22 16.50 -7.65 -1.74
C GLY A 22 17.11 -7.91 -0.37
N ASP A 23 16.93 -7.04 0.63
CA ASP A 23 17.64 -7.19 1.90
C ASP A 23 16.80 -7.81 3.01
N THR A 24 17.09 -9.09 3.25
CA THR A 24 16.76 -9.90 4.42
C THR A 24 16.89 -9.13 5.75
N LEU A 25 15.93 -9.37 6.66
CA LEU A 25 15.96 -9.00 8.08
C LEU A 25 17.39 -8.90 8.66
N ASN A 26 17.89 -7.69 8.90
CA ASN A 26 19.02 -7.50 9.80
C ASN A 26 18.51 -7.70 11.23
N LEU A 27 18.68 -8.93 11.74
CA LEU A 27 18.43 -9.35 13.12
C LEU A 27 19.71 -9.42 14.01
N PRO A 28 20.78 -8.61 13.84
CA PRO A 28 22.02 -8.84 14.58
C PRO A 28 21.84 -8.73 16.11
N ASP A 29 20.89 -7.92 16.60
CA ASP A 29 20.63 -7.79 18.03
C ASP A 29 19.65 -8.82 18.63
N MET A 30 18.92 -9.56 17.79
CA MET A 30 18.07 -10.68 18.23
C MET A 30 18.80 -12.04 18.14
N GLN A 31 19.72 -12.20 17.19
CA GLN A 31 20.48 -13.44 17.02
C GLN A 31 21.44 -13.73 18.17
N HIS A 32 22.02 -12.71 18.81
CA HIS A 32 22.87 -12.92 20.00
C HIS A 32 22.10 -13.42 21.23
N ARG A 33 20.77 -13.47 21.19
CA ARG A 33 19.92 -14.04 22.26
C ARG A 33 19.17 -15.31 21.88
N LEU A 34 19.25 -15.74 20.62
CA LEU A 34 18.60 -16.94 20.11
C LEU A 34 19.64 -17.70 19.27
N GLY A 35 20.33 -18.63 19.93
CA GLY A 35 21.46 -19.36 19.36
C GLY A 35 21.11 -20.25 18.16
N PRO A 36 22.13 -20.76 17.45
CA PRO A 36 21.96 -21.47 16.19
C PRO A 36 21.79 -22.98 16.44
N PHE A 37 20.56 -23.48 16.51
CA PHE A 37 20.34 -24.94 16.51
C PHE A 37 19.09 -25.32 15.72
N GLY A 38 19.29 -26.26 14.81
CA GLY A 38 18.22 -27.01 14.15
C GLY A 38 17.35 -27.74 15.18
N TRP A 39 16.08 -27.84 14.85
CA TRP A 39 15.04 -28.39 15.70
C TRP A 39 15.30 -29.89 15.99
N ARG A 40 15.85 -30.18 17.17
CA ARG A 40 15.34 -31.25 18.02
C ARG A 40 14.64 -30.56 19.17
N PHE A 41 13.44 -31.03 19.51
CA PHE A 41 12.78 -30.68 20.76
C PHE A 41 13.80 -30.76 21.91
N ARG A 42 14.26 -29.62 22.41
CA ARG A 42 14.69 -29.46 23.80
C ARG A 42 13.71 -28.50 24.42
N LEU A 43 12.62 -29.07 24.94
CA LEU A 43 12.09 -28.62 26.22
C LEU A 43 13.29 -28.40 27.15
N HIS A 44 13.29 -27.29 27.89
CA HIS A 44 14.25 -27.08 28.97
C HIS A 44 14.45 -28.39 29.75
N ASP A 45 15.70 -28.76 30.07
CA ASP A 45 16.07 -29.85 30.99
C ASP A 45 15.64 -29.57 32.46
N ARG A 46 14.46 -28.99 32.64
CA ARG A 46 13.71 -29.00 33.88
C ARG A 46 12.29 -29.33 33.51
N GLU A 47 11.90 -30.57 33.79
CA GLU A 47 10.50 -30.90 34.01
C GLU A 47 9.95 -29.85 35.00
N PRO A 48 8.94 -29.06 34.63
CA PRO A 48 8.25 -28.24 35.60
C PRO A 48 7.61 -29.21 36.60
N SER A 49 8.00 -29.10 37.87
CA SER A 49 7.34 -29.82 38.95
C SER A 49 5.83 -29.62 38.82
N PRO A 50 4.98 -30.64 39.02
CA PRO A 50 3.52 -30.56 38.85
C PRO A 50 2.80 -29.46 39.67
N GLY A 51 3.53 -28.71 40.51
CA GLY A 51 3.05 -27.55 41.26
C GLY A 51 3.26 -26.18 40.60
N ASP A 52 3.99 -26.07 39.48
CA ASP A 52 4.36 -24.78 38.85
C ASP A 52 3.53 -24.43 37.60
N LEU A 53 2.36 -25.06 37.42
CA LEU A 53 1.41 -24.75 36.33
C LEU A 53 0.60 -23.47 36.54
N THR A 54 1.08 -22.52 37.35
CA THR A 54 0.67 -21.13 37.15
C THR A 54 1.53 -20.53 36.05
N PRO A 55 1.02 -20.33 34.82
CA PRO A 55 1.78 -19.66 33.79
C PRO A 55 2.28 -18.33 34.36
N PRO A 56 3.56 -17.98 34.21
CA PRO A 56 4.04 -16.69 34.68
C PRO A 56 3.12 -15.62 34.09
N LYS A 57 2.51 -14.82 34.97
CA LYS A 57 1.56 -13.74 34.63
C LYS A 57 2.26 -12.58 33.88
N SER A 58 3.26 -12.87 33.05
CA SER A 58 3.80 -11.90 32.11
C SER A 58 2.90 -11.85 30.88
N SER A 59 1.91 -10.96 30.92
CA SER A 59 1.07 -10.60 29.78
C SER A 59 1.91 -10.33 28.52
N LEU A 60 1.38 -10.62 27.33
CA LEU A 60 1.93 -10.20 26.02
C LEU A 60 2.44 -8.75 26.01
N GLY A 61 1.79 -7.85 26.76
CA GLY A 61 2.25 -6.47 26.98
C GLY A 61 3.65 -6.31 27.60
N ARG A 62 4.06 -7.21 28.52
CA ARG A 62 5.42 -7.22 29.10
C ARG A 62 6.45 -7.78 28.14
N LEU A 63 6.07 -8.79 27.35
CA LEU A 63 6.94 -9.30 26.29
C LEU A 63 7.16 -8.23 25.23
N TRP A 64 6.09 -7.53 24.86
CA TRP A 64 6.21 -6.41 23.96
C TRP A 64 7.13 -5.32 24.53
N GLN A 65 6.91 -4.94 25.79
CA GLN A 65 7.81 -4.01 26.47
C GLN A 65 9.26 -4.52 26.53
N LYS A 66 9.48 -5.83 26.68
CA LYS A 66 10.82 -6.41 26.72
C LYS A 66 11.53 -6.37 25.37
N TYR A 67 10.83 -6.69 24.28
CA TYR A 67 11.42 -6.80 22.94
C TYR A 67 11.43 -5.46 22.19
N TRP A 68 10.41 -4.63 22.38
CA TRP A 68 10.25 -3.32 21.74
C TRP A 68 10.38 -2.15 22.72
N GLY A 69 10.76 -2.41 23.98
CA GLY A 69 11.16 -1.38 24.95
C GLY A 69 10.09 -0.38 25.39
N GLN A 70 8.81 -0.60 25.08
CA GLN A 70 7.67 0.25 25.46
C GLN A 70 6.47 -0.61 25.80
N ALA A 71 5.66 -0.28 26.79
CA ALA A 71 4.42 -1.02 27.04
C ALA A 71 3.45 -0.87 25.85
N LEU A 72 2.81 -1.98 25.43
CA LEU A 72 1.62 -1.93 24.57
C LEU A 72 0.55 -1.17 25.33
N SER A 73 0.47 0.10 25.02
CA SER A 73 -0.62 0.99 25.38
C SER A 73 -1.21 1.43 24.06
N GLU A 74 -2.49 1.78 24.02
CA GLU A 74 -3.13 2.45 22.89
C GLU A 74 -2.51 3.83 22.58
N ASN A 75 -1.29 4.09 23.05
CA ASN A 75 -0.48 5.29 22.87
C ASN A 75 -0.10 5.43 21.39
N ARG A 76 -1.10 5.67 20.57
CA ARG A 76 -0.99 6.43 19.34
C ARG A 76 -0.19 7.66 19.73
N ARG A 77 0.98 7.78 19.12
CA ARG A 77 1.76 8.99 19.26
C ARG A 77 1.26 9.95 18.21
N SER A 78 1.29 11.22 18.58
CA SER A 78 1.10 12.29 17.64
C SER A 78 2.43 12.95 17.33
N CYS A 79 2.60 13.42 16.10
CA CYS A 79 3.51 14.53 15.82
C CYS A 79 2.75 15.77 15.35
N ALA A 80 3.19 16.92 15.84
CA ALA A 80 2.74 18.23 15.38
C ALA A 80 3.21 18.50 13.94
N ALA A 81 2.48 19.36 13.24
CA ALA A 81 2.85 19.83 11.91
C ALA A 81 4.24 20.47 11.90
N TRP A 82 4.94 20.37 10.78
CA TRP A 82 6.16 21.16 10.60
C TRP A 82 5.79 22.63 10.62
N SER A 83 6.39 23.40 11.53
CA SER A 83 6.04 24.80 11.72
C SER A 83 6.19 25.59 10.42
N THR A 84 7.19 25.29 9.60
CA THR A 84 7.39 25.93 8.29
C THR A 84 6.21 25.74 7.33
N TRP A 85 5.60 24.57 7.31
CA TRP A 85 4.41 24.27 6.52
C TRP A 85 3.15 24.90 7.12
N GLN A 86 3.06 24.92 8.46
CA GLN A 86 1.96 25.60 9.15
C GLN A 86 2.00 27.12 8.92
N ASP A 87 3.18 27.74 8.97
CA ASP A 87 3.39 29.17 8.76
C ASP A 87 3.02 29.60 7.33
N ALA A 88 3.20 28.72 6.35
CA ALA A 88 2.76 28.94 4.97
C ALA A 88 1.22 29.01 4.82
N LEU A 89 0.47 28.52 5.80
CA LEU A 89 -1.01 28.51 5.80
C LEU A 89 -1.62 29.61 6.70
N THR A 90 -1.03 29.83 7.87
CA THR A 90 -1.61 30.71 8.92
C THR A 90 -0.75 31.91 9.33
N GLY A 91 0.52 31.96 8.93
CA GLY A 91 1.51 32.91 9.45
C GLY A 91 1.74 34.16 8.59
N GLU A 92 2.79 34.92 8.92
CA GLU A 92 3.24 36.08 8.14
C GLU A 92 3.66 35.71 6.70
N HIS A 93 4.08 34.46 6.50
CA HIS A 93 4.49 33.90 5.21
C HIS A 93 3.35 33.16 4.52
N ARG A 94 2.10 33.53 4.81
CA ARG A 94 0.92 32.90 4.22
C ARG A 94 0.96 33.02 2.69
N ASP A 95 0.84 31.88 2.04
CA ASP A 95 0.82 31.76 0.59
C ASP A 95 -0.61 31.45 0.12
N GLY A 96 -1.19 32.36 -0.66
CA GLY A 96 -2.56 32.25 -1.16
C GLY A 96 -2.79 30.98 -1.99
N ASP A 97 -1.80 30.58 -2.79
CA ASP A 97 -1.91 29.41 -3.67
C ASP A 97 -1.85 28.12 -2.86
N VAL A 98 -0.99 28.07 -1.83
CA VAL A 98 -0.87 26.93 -0.92
C VAL A 98 -2.17 26.73 -0.14
N VAL A 99 -2.78 27.82 0.36
CA VAL A 99 -4.07 27.76 1.06
C VAL A 99 -5.19 27.31 0.11
N ALA A 100 -5.28 27.90 -1.09
CA ALA A 100 -6.29 27.51 -2.07
C ALA A 100 -6.18 26.03 -2.46
N ASN A 101 -4.96 25.54 -2.68
CA ASN A 101 -4.74 24.13 -3.00
C ASN A 101 -5.01 23.20 -1.80
N ALA A 102 -4.65 23.61 -0.58
CA ALA A 102 -4.96 22.83 0.62
C ALA A 102 -6.48 22.68 0.85
N LEU A 103 -7.24 23.75 0.62
CA LEU A 103 -8.72 23.74 0.66
C LEU A 103 -9.28 22.84 -0.45
N LYS A 104 -8.79 23.00 -1.68
CA LYS A 104 -9.19 22.17 -2.84
C LYS A 104 -8.98 20.67 -2.58
N HIS A 105 -7.92 20.30 -1.86
CA HIS A 105 -7.63 18.91 -1.49
C HIS A 105 -8.28 18.46 -0.17
N SER A 106 -9.12 19.30 0.47
CA SER A 106 -9.74 18.99 1.77
C SER A 106 -8.72 18.61 2.85
N ILE A 107 -7.53 19.19 2.77
CA ILE A 107 -6.46 19.01 3.77
C ILE A 107 -6.74 19.87 4.99
N ILE A 108 -7.20 21.10 4.75
CA ILE A 108 -7.66 22.07 5.74
C ILE A 108 -9.12 22.44 5.45
N SER A 109 -9.77 23.14 6.39
CA SER A 109 -11.14 23.65 6.23
C SER A 109 -11.13 25.19 6.13
N GLU A 110 -12.21 25.79 5.63
CA GLU A 110 -12.31 27.27 5.54
C GLU A 110 -12.27 27.95 6.93
N ASP A 111 -12.78 27.27 7.96
CA ASP A 111 -12.81 27.78 9.33
C ASP A 111 -11.52 27.50 10.10
N ASP A 112 -10.75 26.50 9.67
CA ASP A 112 -9.54 26.04 10.35
C ASP A 112 -8.44 25.67 9.34
N HIS A 113 -7.44 26.54 9.25
CA HIS A 113 -6.26 26.41 8.41
C HIS A 113 -5.11 25.64 9.08
N THR A 114 -5.38 24.93 10.18
CA THR A 114 -4.37 24.07 10.81
C THR A 114 -4.16 22.77 10.04
N LEU A 115 -2.90 22.38 9.89
CA LEU A 115 -2.58 21.09 9.31
C LEU A 115 -3.00 19.96 10.25
N PRO A 116 -3.50 18.84 9.71
CA PRO A 116 -3.99 17.75 10.52
C PRO A 116 -2.89 17.16 11.39
N GLU A 117 -3.26 16.80 12.61
CA GLU A 117 -2.39 16.06 13.51
C GLU A 117 -2.07 14.68 12.93
N THR A 118 -0.82 14.21 13.11
CA THR A 118 -0.38 12.92 12.56
C THR A 118 -0.32 11.88 13.65
N SER A 119 -1.30 10.97 13.69
CA SER A 119 -1.29 9.84 14.62
C SER A 119 -0.58 8.62 14.03
N PHE A 120 0.27 7.96 14.83
CA PHE A 120 1.02 6.77 14.40
C PHE A 120 1.29 5.77 15.53
N LEU A 121 1.48 4.52 15.15
CA LEU A 121 1.91 3.42 16.02
C LEU A 121 3.44 3.23 15.91
N PRO A 122 4.18 3.23 17.03
CA PRO A 122 5.63 3.03 17.01
C PRO A 122 6.02 1.54 17.12
N PHE A 123 6.74 1.03 16.12
CA PHE A 123 7.35 -0.30 16.07
C PHE A 123 8.86 -0.30 16.30
N ARG A 124 9.49 0.88 16.44
CA ARG A 124 10.94 1.09 16.39
C ARG A 124 11.57 0.59 15.09
N ASP A 125 12.88 0.77 14.93
CA ASP A 125 13.65 0.31 13.76
C ASP A 125 13.85 -1.22 13.70
N THR A 126 12.92 -1.99 14.27
CA THR A 126 12.98 -3.45 14.34
C THR A 126 12.72 -4.10 12.98
N PHE A 127 11.82 -3.53 12.19
CA PHE A 127 11.44 -4.08 10.89
C PHE A 127 12.08 -3.27 9.77
N VAL A 128 12.89 -3.94 8.95
CA VAL A 128 13.55 -3.35 7.77
C VAL A 128 12.53 -2.66 6.87
N THR A 129 11.39 -3.30 6.66
CA THR A 129 10.27 -2.80 5.86
C THR A 129 9.67 -1.48 6.37
N LEU A 130 9.84 -1.17 7.66
CA LEU A 130 9.37 0.08 8.27
C LEU A 130 10.47 1.14 8.44
N ARG A 131 11.70 0.89 7.95
CA ARG A 131 12.79 1.87 7.98
C ARG A 131 12.43 3.23 7.36
N PRO A 132 11.68 3.31 6.23
CA PRO A 132 11.33 4.61 5.64
C PRO A 132 10.63 5.57 6.61
N THR A 133 9.89 5.03 7.58
CA THR A 133 9.16 5.80 8.60
C THR A 133 9.77 5.67 10.00
N LYS A 134 10.97 5.07 10.13
CA LYS A 134 11.60 4.71 11.41
C LYS A 134 10.69 3.93 12.36
N GLY A 135 10.03 2.91 11.79
CA GLY A 135 9.10 2.08 12.54
C GLY A 135 7.78 2.76 12.86
N ARG A 136 7.42 3.88 12.21
CA ARG A 136 6.12 4.54 12.45
C ARG A 136 5.07 4.07 11.46
N VAL A 137 3.97 3.54 11.95
CA VAL A 137 2.81 3.17 11.13
C VAL A 137 1.72 4.22 11.32
N VAL A 138 1.51 5.06 10.30
CA VAL A 138 0.42 6.04 10.30
C VAL A 138 -0.91 5.29 10.33
N VAL A 139 -1.81 5.69 11.23
CA VAL A 139 -3.14 5.09 11.31
C VAL A 139 -4.05 5.83 10.34
N ARG A 140 -4.66 5.07 9.42
CA ARG A 140 -5.65 5.53 8.45
C ARG A 140 -7.03 5.10 8.91
N ASP A 141 -8.06 5.90 8.66
CA ASP A 141 -9.44 5.55 9.00
C ASP A 141 -9.88 4.26 8.28
N GLU A 142 -9.41 4.08 7.04
CA GLU A 142 -9.65 2.87 6.26
C GLU A 142 -9.07 1.61 6.91
N TYR A 143 -7.97 1.71 7.65
CA TYR A 143 -7.39 0.56 8.35
C TYR A 143 -8.33 0.06 9.44
N GLU A 144 -8.97 0.96 10.18
CA GLU A 144 -9.96 0.59 11.19
C GLU A 144 -11.15 -0.12 10.56
N GLY A 145 -11.73 0.48 9.51
CA GLY A 145 -12.89 -0.10 8.81
C GLY A 145 -12.62 -1.48 8.21
N ILE A 146 -11.47 -1.67 7.54
CA ILE A 146 -11.12 -2.98 6.96
C ILE A 146 -10.79 -3.98 8.07
N TYR A 147 -10.06 -3.58 9.11
CA TYR A 147 -9.73 -4.47 10.23
C TYR A 147 -10.99 -5.00 10.91
N ASP A 148 -11.93 -4.13 11.27
CA ASP A 148 -13.16 -4.51 11.95
C ASP A 148 -14.04 -5.40 11.05
N ALA A 149 -14.03 -5.16 9.73
CA ALA A 149 -14.71 -6.03 8.76
C ALA A 149 -14.06 -7.41 8.64
N ILE A 150 -12.72 -7.51 8.69
CA ILE A 150 -12.02 -8.81 8.73
C ILE A 150 -12.36 -9.53 10.02
N VAL A 151 -12.35 -8.86 11.18
CA VAL A 151 -12.74 -9.45 12.47
C VAL A 151 -14.15 -10.00 12.41
N THR A 152 -15.12 -9.20 11.96
CA THR A 152 -16.53 -9.61 11.81
C THR A 152 -16.66 -10.86 10.95
N VAL A 153 -16.00 -10.87 9.79
CA VAL A 153 -16.05 -12.01 8.87
C VAL A 153 -15.37 -13.25 9.44
N VAL A 154 -14.16 -13.11 9.98
CA VAL A 154 -13.35 -14.24 10.45
C VAL A 154 -13.91 -14.85 11.73
N ASP A 155 -14.40 -14.01 12.65
CA ASP A 155 -14.82 -14.46 13.97
C ASP A 155 -16.30 -14.91 13.98
N GLU A 156 -17.18 -14.26 13.19
CA GLU A 156 -18.62 -14.60 13.18
C GLU A 156 -18.94 -15.70 12.16
N HIS A 157 -18.24 -15.74 11.02
CA HIS A 157 -18.52 -16.72 9.97
C HIS A 157 -17.49 -17.85 10.05
N GLN A 158 -17.80 -18.90 10.82
CA GLN A 158 -16.95 -20.10 10.95
C GLN A 158 -16.64 -20.79 9.62
N THR A 159 -17.34 -20.43 8.54
CA THR A 159 -17.11 -20.89 7.16
C THR A 159 -16.02 -20.11 6.43
N ALA A 160 -15.74 -18.87 6.81
CA ALA A 160 -14.74 -18.02 6.17
C ALA A 160 -13.33 -18.51 6.54
N ARG A 161 -12.59 -18.98 5.53
CA ARG A 161 -11.24 -19.54 5.72
C ARG A 161 -10.10 -18.55 5.47
N GLY A 162 -10.40 -17.26 5.58
CA GLY A 162 -9.38 -16.21 5.46
C GLY A 162 -9.89 -14.92 4.86
N ALA A 163 -8.95 -14.00 4.69
CA ALA A 163 -9.14 -12.74 4.02
C ALA A 163 -7.98 -12.49 3.04
N VAL A 164 -8.31 -11.88 1.91
CA VAL A 164 -7.34 -11.31 0.97
C VAL A 164 -7.58 -9.81 0.96
N VAL A 165 -6.57 -9.05 1.36
CA VAL A 165 -6.55 -7.59 1.27
C VAL A 165 -5.67 -7.22 0.08
N THR A 166 -6.30 -6.58 -0.90
CA THR A 166 -5.62 -6.09 -2.10
C THR A 166 -5.82 -4.59 -2.25
N GLY A 167 -5.13 -3.99 -3.20
CA GLY A 167 -5.19 -2.56 -3.47
C GLY A 167 -4.08 -2.19 -4.46
N GLN A 168 -4.10 -0.93 -4.87
CA GLN A 168 -3.07 -0.41 -5.77
C GLN A 168 -1.68 -0.43 -5.12
N ALA A 169 -0.63 -0.53 -5.94
CA ALA A 169 0.74 -0.40 -5.46
C ALA A 169 0.93 0.93 -4.70
N GLY A 170 1.51 0.86 -3.51
CA GLY A 170 1.74 2.04 -2.67
C GLY A 170 0.52 2.52 -1.85
N CYS A 171 -0.61 1.80 -1.85
CA CYS A 171 -1.75 2.17 -0.98
C CYS A 171 -1.50 1.93 0.52
N GLY A 172 -0.41 1.26 0.88
CA GLY A 172 -0.02 1.02 2.27
C GLY A 172 -0.39 -0.35 2.81
N LEU A 173 -0.60 -1.38 1.97
CA LEU A 173 -0.95 -2.73 2.41
C LEU A 173 0.00 -3.28 3.47
N THR A 174 1.30 -3.10 3.27
CA THR A 174 2.33 -3.48 4.24
C THR A 174 2.13 -2.78 5.59
N TYR A 175 1.87 -1.48 5.58
CA TYR A 175 1.60 -0.71 6.81
C TYR A 175 0.29 -1.17 7.47
N PHE A 176 -0.73 -1.52 6.69
CA PHE A 176 -1.97 -2.09 7.20
C PHE A 176 -1.76 -3.47 7.84
N MET A 177 -0.91 -4.32 7.26
CA MET A 177 -0.51 -5.58 7.88
C MET A 177 0.15 -5.37 9.24
N PHE A 178 1.07 -4.40 9.36
CA PHE A 178 1.67 -4.04 10.65
C PHE A 178 0.63 -3.44 11.61
N TYR A 179 -0.33 -2.65 11.12
CA TYR A 179 -1.44 -2.18 11.93
C TYR A 179 -2.25 -3.36 12.51
N CYS A 180 -2.61 -4.36 11.69
CA CYS A 180 -3.26 -5.60 12.15
C CYS A 180 -2.44 -6.33 13.22
N LEU A 181 -1.12 -6.44 13.00
CA LEU A 181 -0.19 -7.03 13.97
C LEU A 181 -0.23 -6.28 15.30
N ALA A 182 -0.13 -4.94 15.30
CA ALA A 182 -0.23 -4.14 16.53
C ALA A 182 -1.56 -4.38 17.25
N ARG A 183 -2.69 -4.34 16.53
CA ARG A 183 -4.02 -4.55 17.10
C ARG A 183 -4.13 -5.90 17.80
N LYS A 184 -3.69 -7.00 17.15
CA LYS A 184 -3.69 -8.34 17.75
C LYS A 184 -2.79 -8.43 18.99
N LEU A 185 -1.60 -7.82 18.94
CA LEU A 185 -0.70 -7.79 20.09
C LEU A 185 -1.25 -6.95 21.25
N MET A 186 -1.90 -5.83 20.97
CA MET A 186 -2.60 -4.98 21.96
C MET A 186 -3.73 -5.76 22.65
N ALA A 187 -4.52 -6.51 21.87
CA ALA A 187 -5.56 -7.41 22.37
C ALA A 187 -5.01 -8.63 23.13
N ARG A 188 -3.68 -8.82 23.16
CA ARG A 188 -3.00 -10.00 23.72
C ARG A 188 -3.44 -11.31 23.04
N GLU A 189 -3.77 -11.23 21.77
CA GLU A 189 -4.12 -12.37 20.94
C GLU A 189 -2.88 -12.91 20.24
N PRO A 190 -2.72 -14.24 20.14
CA PRO A 190 -1.71 -14.83 19.30
C PRO A 190 -1.89 -14.42 17.84
N VAL A 191 -0.76 -14.25 17.14
CA VAL A 191 -0.76 -13.89 15.72
C VAL A 191 0.54 -14.37 15.09
N VAL A 192 0.47 -14.87 13.86
CA VAL A 192 1.65 -15.22 13.07
C VAL A 192 1.88 -14.15 12.01
N LEU A 193 3.10 -13.64 11.92
CA LEU A 193 3.54 -12.75 10.86
C LEU A 193 4.48 -13.49 9.91
N SER A 194 4.30 -13.30 8.62
CA SER A 194 5.21 -13.83 7.61
C SER A 194 5.42 -12.81 6.49
N LEU A 195 6.63 -12.24 6.46
CA LEU A 195 7.07 -11.27 5.44
C LEU A 195 7.76 -11.95 4.25
N SER A 196 8.00 -13.27 4.33
CA SER A 196 8.58 -14.06 3.25
C SER A 196 7.91 -15.42 3.15
N ASP A 197 8.19 -16.18 2.11
CA ASP A 197 7.72 -17.56 1.95
C ASP A 197 8.24 -18.55 3.02
N THR A 198 9.39 -18.24 3.61
CA THR A 198 10.19 -19.17 4.42
C THR A 198 10.18 -18.84 5.91
N THR A 199 9.94 -17.58 6.28
CA THR A 199 10.03 -17.14 7.67
C THR A 199 8.66 -16.78 8.23
N PHE A 200 8.30 -17.46 9.32
CA PHE A 200 7.10 -17.21 10.10
C PHE A 200 7.51 -16.84 11.51
N ILE A 201 6.83 -15.87 12.10
CA ILE A 201 7.05 -15.43 13.48
C ILE A 201 5.71 -15.51 14.20
N LEU A 202 5.57 -16.49 15.09
CA LEU A 202 4.44 -16.60 16.00
C LEU A 202 4.68 -15.69 17.21
N PHE A 203 3.79 -14.74 17.41
CA PHE A 203 3.73 -13.96 18.63
C PHE A 203 2.65 -14.55 19.54
N ASN A 204 3.02 -14.95 20.76
CA ASN A 204 2.08 -15.47 21.75
C ASN A 204 2.44 -15.00 23.17
N ARG A 205 1.72 -15.50 24.17
CA ARG A 205 1.95 -15.19 25.60
C ARG A 205 3.33 -15.56 26.14
N HIS A 206 4.11 -16.35 25.41
CA HIS A 206 5.47 -16.77 25.77
C HIS A 206 6.55 -15.99 25.02
N GLY A 207 6.20 -15.23 23.97
CA GLY A 207 7.11 -14.38 23.22
C GLY A 207 7.00 -14.56 21.71
N PRO A 208 7.92 -13.96 20.94
CA PRO A 208 8.08 -14.22 19.51
C PRO A 208 8.85 -15.53 19.28
N TRP A 209 8.31 -16.41 18.44
CA TRP A 209 8.87 -17.71 18.09
C TRP A 209 9.02 -17.78 16.58
N LYS A 210 10.21 -18.12 16.09
CA LYS A 210 10.42 -18.36 14.66
C LYS A 210 9.87 -19.74 14.31
N CYS A 211 9.09 -19.85 13.24
CA CYS A 211 8.50 -21.09 12.74
C CYS A 211 8.85 -21.26 11.25
N THR A 212 8.84 -22.50 10.77
CA THR A 212 8.90 -22.83 9.32
C THR A 212 7.52 -23.26 8.83
N VAL A 213 7.28 -23.21 7.51
CA VAL A 213 6.02 -23.70 6.90
C VAL A 213 5.71 -25.14 7.32
N SER A 214 6.74 -26.00 7.32
CA SER A 214 6.61 -27.41 7.71
C SER A 214 6.05 -27.57 9.13
N CYS A 215 6.41 -26.70 10.06
CA CYS A 215 5.89 -26.69 11.43
C CYS A 215 4.43 -26.24 11.53
N LEU A 216 3.90 -25.58 10.49
CA LEU A 216 2.52 -25.05 10.49
C LEU A 216 1.56 -25.93 9.67
N GLY A 217 2.07 -26.59 8.64
CA GLY A 217 1.26 -27.29 7.64
C GLY A 217 1.22 -28.81 7.75
N ASN A 218 2.35 -29.46 8.07
CA ASN A 218 2.49 -30.92 8.06
C ASN A 218 2.80 -31.46 9.44
N VAL A 219 1.92 -31.11 10.39
CA VAL A 219 2.03 -31.52 11.78
C VAL A 219 1.32 -32.87 11.95
N ASP A 220 1.94 -33.84 12.62
CA ASP A 220 1.25 -35.10 12.98
C ASP A 220 0.09 -34.82 13.95
N ASP A 221 -0.84 -35.78 14.11
CA ASP A 221 -2.07 -35.53 14.87
C ASP A 221 -1.83 -35.26 16.37
N ASP A 222 -0.75 -35.81 16.93
CA ASP A 222 -0.36 -35.56 18.33
C ASP A 222 0.18 -34.13 18.50
N THR A 223 1.10 -33.70 17.62
CA THR A 223 1.65 -32.35 17.64
C THR A 223 0.58 -31.32 17.26
N LYS A 224 -0.44 -31.70 16.48
CA LYS A 224 -1.62 -30.85 16.22
C LYS A 224 -2.37 -30.56 17.52
N SER A 225 -2.65 -31.59 18.32
CA SER A 225 -3.33 -31.42 19.62
C SER A 225 -2.55 -30.48 20.54
N GLU A 226 -1.22 -30.63 20.61
CA GLU A 226 -0.36 -29.74 21.38
C GLU A 226 -0.37 -28.30 20.84
N LEU A 227 -0.25 -28.13 19.52
CA LEU A 227 -0.28 -26.81 18.88
C LEU A 227 -1.63 -26.11 19.12
N ALA A 228 -2.74 -26.86 19.01
CA ALA A 228 -4.08 -26.36 19.28
C ALA A 228 -4.26 -25.95 20.75
N SER A 229 -3.54 -26.57 21.68
CA SER A 229 -3.53 -26.18 23.09
C SER A 229 -2.75 -24.87 23.35
N LEU A 230 -1.76 -24.58 22.51
CA LEU A 230 -0.91 -23.38 22.62
C LEU A 230 -1.43 -22.20 21.82
N ILE A 231 -2.12 -22.47 20.71
CA ILE A 231 -2.57 -21.51 19.72
C ILE A 231 -4.07 -21.68 19.54
N PRO A 232 -4.89 -20.69 19.95
CA PRO A 232 -6.32 -20.73 19.74
C PRO A 232 -6.66 -20.91 18.26
N LYS A 233 -7.69 -21.72 17.99
CA LYS A 233 -8.27 -21.82 16.65
C LYS A 233 -8.68 -20.43 16.15
N GLY A 234 -8.42 -20.15 14.88
CA GLY A 234 -8.68 -18.86 14.26
C GLY A 234 -7.57 -17.84 14.47
N THR A 235 -6.39 -18.26 14.98
CA THR A 235 -5.23 -17.36 15.11
C THR A 235 -4.87 -16.78 13.75
N TRP A 236 -4.79 -15.46 13.64
CA TRP A 236 -4.51 -14.81 12.37
C TRP A 236 -3.09 -15.13 11.89
N LEU A 237 -2.98 -15.47 10.62
CA LEU A 237 -1.72 -15.64 9.90
C LEU A 237 -1.61 -14.51 8.87
N LEU A 238 -0.88 -13.46 9.24
CA LEU A 238 -0.62 -12.29 8.41
C LEU A 238 0.46 -12.63 7.38
N LEU A 239 0.12 -12.60 6.09
CA LEU A 239 0.98 -13.00 4.98
C LEU A 239 1.23 -11.82 4.06
N ASP A 240 2.50 -11.45 3.86
CA ASP A 240 2.89 -10.63 2.72
C ASP A 240 2.86 -11.48 1.45
N GLY A 241 2.05 -11.10 0.48
CA GLY A 241 1.82 -11.81 -0.77
C GLY A 241 2.70 -11.31 -1.91
N ASP A 242 3.24 -10.10 -1.85
CA ASP A 242 3.98 -9.53 -2.97
C ASP A 242 5.41 -10.08 -3.05
N ASP A 243 6.03 -10.36 -1.91
CA ASP A 243 7.35 -11.00 -1.81
C ASP A 243 7.29 -12.53 -2.01
N ARG A 244 6.09 -13.11 -2.15
CA ARG A 244 5.92 -14.54 -2.43
C ARG A 244 5.99 -14.76 -3.94
N GLY A 245 7.05 -15.45 -4.38
CA GLY A 245 7.20 -15.90 -5.77
C GLY A 245 6.19 -16.97 -6.22
N GLY A 246 5.15 -17.27 -5.44
CA GLY A 246 4.22 -18.36 -5.73
C GLY A 246 2.89 -18.29 -4.97
N LYS A 247 2.03 -19.28 -5.21
CA LYS A 247 0.73 -19.42 -4.53
C LYS A 247 0.94 -19.70 -3.04
N ILE A 248 0.01 -19.24 -2.18
CA ILE A 248 0.01 -19.64 -0.77
C ILE A 248 0.01 -21.16 -0.67
N ASP A 249 0.94 -21.70 0.12
CA ASP A 249 1.05 -23.13 0.39
C ASP A 249 -0.32 -23.71 0.80
N PRO A 250 -0.83 -24.75 0.12
CA PRO A 250 -2.12 -25.35 0.42
C PRO A 250 -2.28 -25.75 1.88
N SER A 251 -1.18 -26.14 2.56
CA SER A 251 -1.19 -26.52 3.97
C SER A 251 -1.51 -25.36 4.90
N LEU A 252 -1.15 -24.12 4.53
CA LEU A 252 -1.52 -22.92 5.28
C LEU A 252 -3.00 -22.59 5.11
N ARG A 253 -3.58 -22.89 3.95
CA ARG A 253 -5.03 -22.73 3.68
C ARG A 253 -5.88 -23.81 4.35
N ALA A 254 -5.31 -25.01 4.46
CA ALA A 254 -5.94 -26.16 5.09
C ALA A 254 -5.74 -26.20 6.61
N SER A 255 -4.94 -25.29 7.17
CA SER A 255 -4.68 -25.25 8.60
C SER A 255 -5.96 -25.03 9.38
N TYR A 256 -6.23 -25.92 10.33
CA TYR A 256 -7.39 -25.81 11.22
C TYR A 256 -7.16 -24.82 12.37
N VAL A 257 -5.91 -24.38 12.58
CA VAL A 257 -5.52 -23.46 13.65
C VAL A 257 -5.50 -22.02 13.16
N PHE A 258 -5.00 -21.79 11.94
CA PHE A 258 -4.74 -20.45 11.44
C PHE A 258 -5.78 -19.97 10.46
N THR A 259 -6.13 -18.68 10.56
CA THR A 259 -6.92 -17.98 9.55
C THR A 259 -5.99 -17.06 8.75
N PRO A 260 -5.69 -17.37 7.48
CA PRO A 260 -4.81 -16.56 6.66
C PRO A 260 -5.43 -15.20 6.33
N VAL A 261 -4.67 -14.13 6.54
CA VAL A 261 -4.97 -12.76 6.11
C VAL A 261 -3.82 -12.34 5.20
N LEU A 262 -4.07 -12.38 3.90
CA LEU A 262 -3.09 -12.11 2.86
C LEU A 262 -3.14 -10.65 2.43
N PHE A 263 -1.98 -10.03 2.24
CA PHE A 263 -1.84 -8.67 1.72
C PHE A 263 -1.08 -8.73 0.39
N SER A 264 -1.68 -8.27 -0.71
CA SER A 264 -1.00 -8.28 -2.01
C SER A 264 -1.52 -7.27 -3.02
N THR A 265 -0.62 -6.63 -3.75
CA THR A 265 -0.91 -5.79 -4.92
C THR A 265 -1.04 -6.61 -6.21
N LYS A 266 -0.63 -7.88 -6.21
CA LYS A 266 -0.67 -8.76 -7.39
C LYS A 266 -2.07 -9.32 -7.61
N HIS A 267 -2.83 -8.63 -8.46
CA HIS A 267 -4.13 -9.11 -8.92
C HIS A 267 -3.98 -10.42 -9.72
N GLY A 268 -4.96 -11.32 -9.62
CA GLY A 268 -4.95 -12.60 -10.35
C GLY A 268 -4.18 -13.74 -9.68
N GLN A 269 -3.14 -13.45 -8.88
CA GLN A 269 -2.29 -14.48 -8.26
C GLN A 269 -3.07 -15.43 -7.35
N TYR A 270 -4.22 -14.99 -6.84
CA TYR A 270 -5.02 -15.72 -5.86
C TYR A 270 -6.44 -16.04 -6.35
N ASP A 271 -6.71 -15.90 -7.65
CA ASP A 271 -8.02 -16.17 -8.23
C ASP A 271 -8.46 -17.63 -7.98
N ASP A 272 -7.53 -18.58 -8.06
CA ASP A 272 -7.82 -19.98 -7.71
C ASP A 272 -8.33 -20.13 -6.26
N TRP A 273 -7.82 -19.30 -5.34
CA TRP A 273 -8.28 -19.33 -3.95
C TRP A 273 -9.62 -18.63 -3.80
N LEU A 274 -9.79 -17.46 -4.43
CA LEU A 274 -11.04 -16.71 -4.48
C LEU A 274 -12.19 -17.49 -5.14
N ASN A 275 -11.89 -18.35 -6.10
CA ASN A 275 -12.86 -19.17 -6.83
C ASN A 275 -13.01 -20.59 -6.24
N SER A 276 -12.29 -20.91 -5.17
CA SER A 276 -12.40 -22.22 -4.53
C SER A 276 -13.70 -22.36 -3.74
N SER A 277 -14.12 -23.59 -3.45
CA SER A 277 -15.24 -23.86 -2.52
C SER A 277 -14.96 -23.36 -1.09
N TRP A 278 -13.73 -22.91 -0.81
CA TRP A 278 -13.23 -22.38 0.45
C TRP A 278 -12.69 -20.97 0.24
N PHE A 279 -13.48 -20.11 -0.39
CA PHE A 279 -13.04 -18.78 -0.78
C PHE A 279 -12.79 -17.86 0.44
N PRO A 280 -11.68 -17.11 0.45
CA PRO A 280 -11.46 -16.05 1.42
C PRO A 280 -12.31 -14.83 1.07
N HIS A 281 -12.54 -13.96 2.04
CA HIS A 281 -13.18 -12.67 1.75
C HIS A 281 -12.18 -11.70 1.13
N LEU A 282 -12.59 -11.07 0.02
CA LEU A 282 -11.79 -10.06 -0.66
C LEU A 282 -12.09 -8.67 -0.12
N PHE A 283 -11.06 -7.98 0.36
CA PHE A 283 -11.09 -6.59 0.76
C PHE A 283 -10.20 -5.80 -0.18
N VAL A 284 -10.73 -4.71 -0.73
CA VAL A 284 -9.96 -3.80 -1.58
C VAL A 284 -9.74 -2.50 -0.81
N MET A 285 -8.48 -2.21 -0.51
CA MET A 285 -8.04 -1.00 0.15
C MET A 285 -7.87 0.12 -0.87
N ASN A 286 -8.46 1.27 -0.59
CA ASN A 286 -8.30 2.48 -1.38
C ASN A 286 -6.88 3.03 -1.23
N GLY A 287 -6.49 3.86 -2.21
CA GLY A 287 -5.31 4.70 -2.09
C GLY A 287 -5.47 5.69 -0.93
N PRO A 288 -4.34 6.18 -0.38
CA PRO A 288 -4.38 7.21 0.64
C PRO A 288 -5.01 8.49 0.09
N THR A 289 -5.85 9.15 0.88
CA THR A 289 -6.34 10.50 0.56
C THR A 289 -5.17 11.49 0.52
N GLN A 290 -5.35 12.65 -0.11
CA GLN A 290 -4.33 13.71 -0.13
C GLN A 290 -3.91 14.13 1.29
N ARG A 291 -4.89 14.18 2.21
CA ARG A 291 -4.66 14.41 3.64
C ARG A 291 -3.76 13.33 4.25
N GLU A 292 -4.03 12.05 3.97
CA GLU A 292 -3.21 10.93 4.46
C GLU A 292 -1.80 10.91 3.83
N ILE A 293 -1.67 11.30 2.57
CA ILE A 293 -0.35 11.44 1.90
C ILE A 293 0.48 12.50 2.61
N LEU A 294 -0.09 13.68 2.88
CA LEU A 294 0.60 14.75 3.61
C LEU A 294 1.09 14.26 4.98
N ILE A 295 0.22 13.60 5.73
CA ILE A 295 0.53 12.99 7.03
C ILE A 295 1.66 11.96 6.89
N THR A 296 1.63 11.13 5.84
CA THR A 296 2.64 10.09 5.59
C THR A 296 4.01 10.70 5.24
N CYS A 297 4.05 11.74 4.40
CA CYS A 297 5.27 12.46 4.09
C CYS A 297 5.96 13.02 5.35
N ARG A 298 5.20 13.39 6.38
CA ARG A 298 5.73 13.90 7.65
C ARG A 298 6.37 12.85 8.56
N VAL A 299 5.93 11.59 8.49
CA VAL A 299 6.55 10.50 9.26
C VAL A 299 7.70 9.84 8.53
N ILE A 300 7.85 10.08 7.23
CA ILE A 300 8.99 9.59 6.47
C ILE A 300 10.21 10.38 6.89
N GLU A 301 11.22 9.68 7.39
CA GLU A 301 12.33 10.34 8.06
C GLU A 301 13.48 10.71 7.13
N ARG A 302 14.18 11.77 7.52
CA ARG A 302 15.53 12.09 7.04
C ARG A 302 16.49 10.99 7.50
N SER A 303 16.68 9.97 6.68
CA SER A 303 17.72 8.97 6.89
C SER A 303 19.09 9.63 6.82
N SER A 304 19.83 9.62 7.92
CA SER A 304 21.30 9.67 7.92
C SER A 304 21.98 10.92 7.31
N GLY A 305 21.62 12.12 7.75
CA GLY A 305 22.48 13.30 7.60
C GLY A 305 22.44 14.04 6.26
N THR A 306 21.76 13.52 5.24
CA THR A 306 21.33 14.30 4.07
C THR A 306 19.84 14.58 4.20
N SER A 307 19.43 15.85 4.10
CA SER A 307 18.01 16.22 4.18
C SER A 307 17.28 15.70 2.93
N PHE A 308 16.71 14.49 3.02
CA PHE A 308 16.07 13.82 1.89
C PHE A 308 14.77 14.50 1.43
N LEU A 309 14.16 15.31 2.29
CA LEU A 309 12.93 16.05 1.99
C LEU A 309 13.16 17.53 2.30
N ASP A 310 12.94 18.37 1.29
CA ASP A 310 12.77 19.80 1.48
C ASP A 310 11.50 20.04 2.30
N ILE A 311 11.58 20.91 3.30
CA ILE A 311 10.47 21.29 4.20
C ILE A 311 10.18 22.80 4.10
N SER A 312 10.70 23.44 3.06
CA SER A 312 10.42 24.82 2.73
C SER A 312 8.93 25.04 2.39
N PRO A 313 8.41 26.26 2.48
CA PRO A 313 7.08 26.58 1.96
C PRO A 313 6.91 26.22 0.48
N HIS A 314 7.97 26.37 -0.33
CA HIS A 314 7.97 25.99 -1.75
C HIS A 314 7.74 24.49 -1.93
N SER A 315 8.36 23.64 -1.11
CA SER A 315 8.15 22.19 -1.16
C SER A 315 6.70 21.78 -0.87
N LEU A 316 5.99 22.53 -0.03
CA LEU A 316 4.57 22.29 0.24
C LEU A 316 3.70 22.66 -0.96
N ARG A 317 4.01 23.79 -1.61
CA ARG A 317 3.37 24.20 -2.86
C ARG A 317 3.57 23.14 -3.95
N ASP A 318 4.82 22.72 -4.15
CA ASP A 318 5.18 21.67 -5.11
C ASP A 318 4.46 20.35 -4.80
N LEU A 319 4.36 19.97 -3.53
CA LEU A 319 3.62 18.77 -3.10
C LEU A 319 2.14 18.86 -3.48
N PHE A 320 1.48 19.99 -3.24
CA PHE A 320 0.06 20.15 -3.60
C PHE A 320 -0.14 20.20 -5.12
N SER A 321 0.74 20.89 -5.85
CA SER A 321 0.73 20.84 -7.33
C SER A 321 0.96 19.42 -7.84
N CYS A 322 1.85 18.65 -7.20
CA CYS A 322 2.06 17.24 -7.52
C CYS A 322 0.80 16.40 -7.28
N MET A 323 0.03 16.67 -6.21
CA MET A 323 -1.25 16.00 -5.97
C MET A 323 -2.33 16.38 -7.01
N LEU A 324 -2.30 17.60 -7.56
CA LEU A 324 -3.15 17.98 -8.68
C LEU A 324 -2.78 17.22 -9.96
N ILE A 325 -1.48 17.03 -10.21
CA ILE A 325 -0.98 16.39 -11.42
C ILE A 325 -1.07 14.87 -11.33
N THR A 326 -0.75 14.27 -10.19
CA THR A 326 -0.61 12.82 -10.05
C THR A 326 -1.72 12.17 -9.23
N GLY A 327 -2.69 12.97 -8.77
CA GLY A 327 -3.74 12.50 -7.88
C GLY A 327 -3.19 12.06 -6.52
N PRO A 328 -3.88 11.12 -5.86
CA PRO A 328 -3.47 10.57 -4.56
C PRO A 328 -2.31 9.56 -4.65
N SER A 329 -1.23 9.88 -5.37
CA SER A 329 -0.06 9.01 -5.52
C SER A 329 1.03 9.36 -4.49
N LEU A 330 1.13 8.57 -3.42
CA LEU A 330 2.18 8.74 -2.40
C LEU A 330 3.58 8.66 -3.00
N ARG A 331 3.83 7.74 -3.94
CA ARG A 331 5.14 7.58 -4.59
C ARG A 331 5.53 8.83 -5.37
N ALA A 332 4.60 9.39 -6.15
CA ALA A 332 4.86 10.61 -6.92
C ALA A 332 5.10 11.80 -5.99
N CYS A 333 4.30 11.95 -4.94
CA CYS A 333 4.47 12.99 -3.93
C CYS A 333 5.84 12.92 -3.23
N LEU A 334 6.30 11.72 -2.87
CA LEU A 334 7.63 11.55 -2.29
C LEU A 334 8.74 11.85 -3.29
N LYS A 335 8.57 11.48 -4.56
CA LYS A 335 9.49 11.82 -5.65
C LYS A 335 9.56 13.33 -5.86
N CYS A 336 8.43 14.02 -5.79
CA CYS A 336 8.33 15.48 -5.88
C CYS A 336 9.11 16.16 -4.73
N LEU A 337 8.91 15.72 -3.49
CA LEU A 337 9.64 16.28 -2.35
C LEU A 337 11.17 16.05 -2.40
N ARG A 338 11.62 15.09 -3.21
CA ARG A 338 13.04 14.73 -3.39
C ARG A 338 13.69 15.44 -4.57
N HIS A 339 12.97 15.56 -5.68
CA HIS A 339 13.51 15.96 -6.97
C HIS A 339 12.84 17.21 -7.57
N GLY A 340 11.84 17.77 -6.87
CA GLY A 340 11.01 18.87 -7.34
C GLY A 340 9.86 18.41 -8.25
N LEU A 341 8.88 19.30 -8.43
CA LEU A 341 7.70 19.04 -9.26
C LEU A 341 8.05 18.75 -10.72
N LYS A 342 8.92 19.58 -11.32
CA LYS A 342 9.29 19.50 -12.73
C LYS A 342 9.79 18.10 -13.14
N ARG A 343 10.58 17.46 -12.27
CA ARG A 343 11.08 16.11 -12.56
C ARG A 343 9.96 15.07 -12.60
N VAL A 344 8.97 15.20 -11.71
CA VAL A 344 7.80 14.31 -11.70
C VAL A 344 6.95 14.51 -12.96
N GLU A 345 6.77 15.75 -13.40
CA GLU A 345 6.08 16.07 -14.67
C GLU A 345 6.80 15.47 -15.88
N GLU A 346 8.13 15.63 -15.96
CA GLU A 346 8.96 15.06 -17.03
C GLU A 346 8.83 13.53 -17.07
N ASP A 347 8.99 12.87 -15.92
CA ASP A 347 8.91 11.41 -15.85
C ASP A 347 7.51 10.89 -16.19
N LEU A 348 6.45 11.59 -15.76
CA LEU A 348 5.07 11.24 -16.10
C LEU A 348 4.77 11.46 -17.58
N THR A 349 5.32 12.53 -18.19
CA THR A 349 5.20 12.79 -19.62
C THR A 349 5.87 11.68 -20.42
N ILE A 350 7.07 11.25 -20.03
CA ILE A 350 7.77 10.11 -20.64
C ILE A 350 6.91 8.85 -20.53
N HIS A 351 6.36 8.56 -19.34
CA HIS A 351 5.49 7.39 -19.16
C HIS A 351 4.21 7.44 -19.99
N ILE A 352 3.62 8.62 -20.19
CA ILE A 352 2.45 8.82 -21.05
C ILE A 352 2.83 8.59 -22.52
N GLN A 353 3.98 9.10 -22.97
CA GLN A 353 4.49 8.91 -24.33
C GLN A 353 4.85 7.45 -24.63
N ASP A 354 5.40 6.75 -23.65
CA ASP A 354 5.75 5.34 -23.73
C ASP A 354 4.54 4.40 -23.60
N LEU A 355 3.36 4.93 -23.23
CA LEU A 355 2.16 4.15 -23.00
C LEU A 355 1.69 3.49 -24.30
N ARG A 356 1.94 2.18 -24.40
CA ARG A 356 1.51 1.41 -25.56
C ARG A 356 -0.01 1.30 -25.57
N LEU A 357 -0.62 1.80 -26.64
CA LEU A 357 -2.05 1.69 -26.91
C LEU A 357 -2.61 0.27 -26.76
N SER A 358 -1.84 -0.74 -27.18
CA SER A 358 -2.24 -2.15 -27.02
C SER A 358 -2.44 -2.57 -25.56
N VAL A 359 -1.72 -1.95 -24.62
CA VAL A 359 -1.88 -2.21 -23.19
C VAL A 359 -3.19 -1.59 -22.69
N LEU A 360 -3.50 -0.36 -23.09
CA LEU A 360 -4.78 0.28 -22.77
C LEU A 360 -5.95 -0.52 -23.35
N GLU A 361 -5.91 -0.85 -24.64
CA GLU A 361 -6.93 -1.68 -25.30
C GLU A 361 -7.14 -3.00 -24.55
N HIS A 362 -6.06 -3.67 -24.17
CA HIS A 362 -6.15 -4.90 -23.38
C HIS A 362 -6.81 -4.71 -22.01
N ILE A 363 -6.49 -3.62 -21.30
CA ILE A 363 -7.10 -3.29 -20.01
C ILE A 363 -8.60 -3.03 -20.18
N PHE A 364 -9.01 -2.29 -21.21
CA PHE A 364 -10.42 -2.02 -21.48
C PHE A 364 -11.18 -3.29 -21.86
N ASP A 365 -10.61 -4.14 -22.73
CA ASP A 365 -11.21 -5.43 -23.08
C ASP A 365 -11.44 -6.30 -21.83
N LEU A 366 -10.51 -6.27 -20.86
CA LEU A 366 -10.66 -6.99 -19.59
C LEU A 366 -11.80 -6.41 -18.74
N LEU A 367 -11.93 -5.08 -18.70
CA LEU A 367 -13.01 -4.42 -17.95
C LEU A 367 -14.38 -4.69 -18.59
N GLU A 368 -14.51 -4.60 -19.91
CA GLU A 368 -15.78 -4.85 -20.61
C GLU A 368 -16.26 -6.30 -20.43
N ARG A 369 -15.33 -7.26 -20.53
CA ARG A 369 -15.64 -8.68 -20.25
C ARG A 369 -16.07 -8.91 -18.81
N SER A 370 -15.54 -8.14 -17.88
CA SER A 370 -15.89 -8.27 -16.46
C SER A 370 -17.30 -7.78 -16.15
N GLU A 371 -17.78 -6.74 -16.84
CA GLU A 371 -19.16 -6.25 -16.66
C GLU A 371 -20.19 -7.24 -17.19
N GLN A 372 -19.83 -8.02 -18.21
CA GLN A 372 -20.72 -9.01 -18.82
C GLN A 372 -20.72 -10.35 -18.06
N SER A 373 -19.72 -10.61 -17.24
CA SER A 373 -19.65 -11.84 -16.44
C SER A 373 -20.18 -11.57 -15.04
N ASP A 374 -21.25 -12.27 -14.64
CA ASP A 374 -21.71 -12.29 -13.23
C ASP A 374 -20.65 -12.87 -12.26
N SER A 375 -19.53 -13.39 -12.80
CA SER A 375 -18.40 -13.84 -12.01
C SER A 375 -17.49 -12.67 -11.63
N SER A 376 -17.40 -12.41 -10.32
CA SER A 376 -16.59 -11.38 -9.65
C SER A 376 -15.06 -11.56 -9.75
N SER A 377 -14.57 -12.22 -10.81
CA SER A 377 -13.18 -12.62 -11.00
C SER A 377 -12.53 -11.74 -12.07
N LEU A 378 -12.09 -10.54 -11.69
CA LEU A 378 -11.26 -9.69 -12.55
C LEU A 378 -9.79 -10.11 -12.44
N ALA A 379 -9.32 -10.88 -13.42
CA ALA A 379 -7.91 -11.19 -13.59
C ALA A 379 -7.17 -9.99 -14.20
N MET A 380 -6.79 -9.00 -13.38
CA MET A 380 -5.88 -7.90 -13.79
C MET A 380 -4.40 -8.36 -13.85
N ALA A 381 -4.16 -9.62 -14.19
CA ALA A 381 -2.90 -10.36 -13.98
C ALA A 381 -1.71 -9.88 -14.85
N GLY A 382 -1.87 -8.87 -15.71
CA GLY A 382 -0.84 -8.45 -16.66
C GLY A 382 -0.21 -7.08 -16.45
N ALA A 383 -0.86 -6.16 -15.72
CA ALA A 383 -0.43 -4.75 -15.72
C ALA A 383 0.49 -4.36 -14.54
N SER A 384 0.60 -5.21 -13.51
CA SER A 384 1.03 -4.78 -12.15
C SER A 384 2.46 -4.29 -11.97
N SER A 385 3.35 -4.50 -12.95
CA SER A 385 4.77 -4.11 -12.83
C SER A 385 5.18 -2.93 -13.71
N GLU A 386 4.32 -2.42 -14.59
CA GLU A 386 4.68 -1.29 -15.45
C GLU A 386 4.38 0.07 -14.78
N PRO A 387 5.27 1.07 -14.94
CA PRO A 387 5.03 2.47 -14.53
C PRO A 387 3.69 3.04 -15.00
N SER A 388 3.10 2.45 -16.05
CA SER A 388 1.79 2.71 -16.63
C SER A 388 0.63 2.66 -15.62
N ILE A 389 0.78 1.98 -14.47
CA ILE A 389 -0.25 1.98 -13.41
C ILE A 389 -0.30 3.30 -12.63
N HIS A 390 0.73 4.15 -12.69
CA HIS A 390 0.65 5.48 -12.07
C HIS A 390 -0.41 6.39 -12.70
N ILE A 391 -0.88 6.05 -13.90
CA ILE A 391 -1.92 6.75 -14.64
C ILE A 391 -3.33 6.29 -14.19
N LEU A 392 -3.45 5.09 -13.61
CA LEU A 392 -4.70 4.42 -13.25
C LEU A 392 -4.79 4.30 -11.71
N THR A 393 -5.47 5.24 -11.05
CA THR A 393 -5.35 5.46 -9.61
C THR A 393 -6.32 4.72 -8.73
N ARG A 394 -7.37 4.06 -9.26
CA ARG A 394 -8.40 3.57 -8.34
C ARG A 394 -9.22 2.40 -8.83
N ILE A 395 -8.93 1.23 -8.27
CA ILE A 395 -9.89 0.12 -8.15
C ILE A 395 -10.88 0.53 -7.05
N THR A 396 -12.08 0.97 -7.42
CA THR A 396 -13.17 1.30 -6.47
C THR A 396 -14.20 0.20 -6.40
N ARG A 397 -14.56 -0.20 -5.17
CA ARG A 397 -15.67 -1.12 -4.87
C ARG A 397 -17.01 -0.46 -5.24
N ARG A 398 -17.72 -0.98 -6.24
CA ARG A 398 -19.15 -0.68 -6.45
C ARG A 398 -20.01 -1.85 -5.97
N GLY A 399 -21.05 -1.58 -5.17
CA GLY A 399 -22.09 -2.57 -4.83
C GLY A 399 -21.96 -3.25 -3.45
N ASN A 400 -22.72 -4.34 -3.28
CA ASN A 400 -22.78 -5.15 -2.06
C ASN A 400 -21.35 -5.52 -1.60
N PRO A 401 -21.03 -5.47 -0.30
CA PRO A 401 -19.73 -5.88 0.20
C PRO A 401 -19.23 -7.25 -0.26
N LEU A 402 -20.14 -8.12 -0.72
CA LEU A 402 -19.83 -9.46 -1.22
C LEU A 402 -19.49 -9.54 -2.72
N SER A 403 -19.65 -8.47 -3.52
CA SER A 403 -19.38 -8.49 -4.97
C SER A 403 -18.72 -7.18 -5.44
N PRO A 404 -17.38 -7.05 -5.28
CA PRO A 404 -16.67 -5.85 -5.69
C PRO A 404 -16.57 -5.76 -7.22
N CYS A 405 -17.17 -4.74 -7.83
CA CYS A 405 -16.80 -4.30 -9.17
C CYS A 405 -15.47 -3.53 -9.11
N ILE A 406 -14.60 -3.70 -10.10
CA ILE A 406 -13.37 -2.91 -10.27
C ILE A 406 -13.65 -1.84 -11.30
N GLN A 407 -13.41 -0.58 -10.94
CA GLN A 407 -13.45 0.52 -11.90
C GLN A 407 -12.04 1.00 -12.19
N LEU A 408 -11.86 1.59 -13.36
CA LEU A 408 -10.64 2.28 -13.74
C LEU A 408 -10.89 3.78 -13.60
N GLN A 409 -10.06 4.43 -12.78
CA GLN A 409 -10.09 5.88 -12.61
C GLN A 409 -8.72 6.43 -12.98
N LEU A 410 -8.70 7.55 -13.71
CA LEU A 410 -7.46 8.25 -14.00
C LEU A 410 -6.96 9.01 -12.79
N ALA A 411 -5.65 9.21 -12.76
CA ALA A 411 -4.97 9.87 -11.65
C ALA A 411 -5.47 11.28 -11.37
N SER A 412 -5.65 12.05 -12.43
CA SER A 412 -6.04 13.45 -12.37
C SER A 412 -6.56 13.91 -13.73
N ASP A 413 -7.16 15.09 -13.76
CA ASP A 413 -7.55 15.78 -14.99
C ASP A 413 -6.32 16.12 -15.84
N TRP A 414 -5.19 16.46 -15.21
CA TRP A 414 -3.94 16.72 -15.92
C TRP A 414 -3.45 15.49 -16.69
N VAL A 415 -3.45 14.32 -16.04
CA VAL A 415 -3.05 13.05 -16.68
C VAL A 415 -4.00 12.72 -17.82
N PHE A 416 -5.30 12.95 -17.62
CA PHE A 416 -6.28 12.74 -18.67
C PHE A 416 -6.03 13.66 -19.88
N ASN A 417 -5.85 14.96 -19.67
CA ASN A 417 -5.61 15.92 -20.75
C ASN A 417 -4.32 15.59 -21.50
N ARG A 418 -3.24 15.23 -20.80
CA ARG A 418 -1.98 14.81 -21.44
C ARG A 418 -2.10 13.51 -22.21
N LEU A 419 -2.82 12.52 -21.69
CA LEU A 419 -3.13 11.31 -22.46
C LEU A 419 -3.92 11.66 -23.71
N LEU A 420 -4.93 12.52 -23.61
CA LEU A 420 -5.77 12.90 -24.74
C LEU A 420 -4.96 13.63 -25.82
N GLU A 421 -4.10 14.57 -25.43
CA GLU A 421 -3.18 15.25 -26.34
C GLU A 421 -2.26 14.25 -27.06
N GLU A 422 -1.60 13.37 -26.31
CA GLU A 422 -0.67 12.39 -26.87
C GLU A 422 -1.38 11.42 -27.83
N LEU A 423 -2.54 10.91 -27.42
CA LEU A 423 -3.36 10.02 -28.25
C LEU A 423 -3.86 10.73 -29.52
N THR A 424 -4.24 12.01 -29.41
CA THR A 424 -4.75 12.80 -30.54
C THR A 424 -3.64 13.06 -31.55
N LEU A 425 -2.44 13.42 -31.08
CA LEU A 425 -1.26 13.63 -31.90
C LEU A 425 -0.80 12.36 -32.59
N GLN A 426 -0.80 11.23 -31.87
CA GLN A 426 -0.33 9.98 -32.45
C GLN A 426 -1.35 9.41 -33.44
N ARG A 427 -2.64 9.28 -33.07
CA ARG A 427 -3.64 8.53 -33.86
C ARG A 427 -5.10 8.94 -33.57
N LYS A 428 -5.67 9.85 -34.39
CA LYS A 428 -7.07 10.35 -34.33
C LYS A 428 -8.14 9.26 -34.09
N LYS A 429 -8.08 8.15 -34.82
CA LYS A 429 -9.07 7.05 -34.70
C LYS A 429 -9.01 6.34 -33.34
N GLN A 430 -7.82 6.19 -32.75
CA GLN A 430 -7.68 5.54 -31.44
C GLN A 430 -8.07 6.47 -30.30
N SER A 431 -7.93 7.78 -30.48
CA SER A 431 -8.48 8.78 -29.54
C SER A 431 -10.00 8.70 -29.47
N GLN A 432 -10.68 8.56 -30.61
CA GLN A 432 -12.14 8.38 -30.64
C GLN A 432 -12.57 7.10 -29.92
N ASN A 433 -11.87 5.97 -30.15
CA ASN A 433 -12.14 4.73 -29.43
C ASN A 433 -11.91 4.89 -27.92
N PHE A 434 -10.78 5.49 -27.52
CA PHE A 434 -10.46 5.75 -26.12
C PHE A 434 -11.51 6.62 -25.45
N MET A 435 -11.89 7.74 -26.08
CA MET A 435 -12.92 8.63 -25.58
C MET A 435 -14.28 7.93 -25.50
N GLY A 436 -14.65 7.11 -26.49
CA GLY A 436 -15.88 6.32 -26.47
C GLY A 436 -15.93 5.34 -25.30
N MET A 437 -14.83 4.63 -25.06
CA MET A 437 -14.70 3.71 -23.91
C MET A 437 -14.70 4.46 -22.57
N PHE A 438 -14.02 5.60 -22.49
CA PHE A 438 -14.00 6.39 -21.27
C PHE A 438 -15.39 6.96 -20.95
N LEU A 439 -16.08 7.47 -21.97
CA LEU A 439 -17.41 8.05 -21.83
C LEU A 439 -18.48 7.04 -21.46
N SER A 440 -18.45 5.82 -22.02
CA SER A 440 -19.38 4.77 -21.59
C SER A 440 -19.27 4.50 -20.08
N SER A 441 -18.05 4.56 -19.52
CA SER A 441 -17.83 4.42 -18.08
C SER A 441 -18.38 5.61 -17.25
N PHE A 442 -18.41 6.82 -17.82
CA PHE A 442 -18.91 8.04 -17.17
C PHE A 442 -20.41 8.28 -17.34
N GLU A 443 -21.01 7.87 -18.46
CA GLU A 443 -22.46 7.97 -18.69
C GLU A 443 -23.25 7.21 -17.63
N HIS A 444 -22.72 6.09 -17.16
CA HIS A 444 -23.27 5.33 -16.03
C HIS A 444 -23.24 6.10 -14.69
N ARG A 445 -22.57 7.26 -14.63
CA ARG A 445 -22.47 8.15 -13.47
C ARG A 445 -23.26 9.45 -13.61
N GLY A 446 -23.85 9.73 -14.79
CA GLY A 446 -24.64 10.94 -15.04
C GLY A 446 -23.83 12.24 -15.13
N ASN A 447 -22.50 12.19 -15.18
CA ASN A 447 -21.61 13.35 -15.21
C ASN A 447 -20.60 13.22 -16.35
N VAL A 448 -21.06 13.41 -17.58
CA VAL A 448 -20.18 13.55 -18.74
C VAL A 448 -19.96 15.05 -18.99
N PRO A 449 -18.72 15.57 -18.93
CA PRO A 449 -18.42 16.95 -19.32
C PRO A 449 -18.81 17.20 -20.79
N ASP A 450 -19.45 18.33 -21.09
CA ASP A 450 -19.97 18.63 -22.44
C ASP A 450 -18.88 18.67 -23.52
N TRP A 451 -17.67 19.09 -23.15
CA TRP A 451 -16.52 19.10 -24.06
C TRP A 451 -16.12 17.69 -24.51
N MET A 452 -16.29 16.66 -23.67
CA MET A 452 -16.01 15.28 -24.08
C MET A 452 -17.01 14.77 -25.12
N ARG A 453 -18.27 15.24 -25.05
CA ARG A 453 -19.30 14.92 -26.08
C ARG A 453 -18.96 15.56 -27.42
N LEU A 454 -18.40 16.77 -27.41
CA LEU A 454 -17.90 17.47 -28.59
C LEU A 454 -16.77 16.70 -29.29
N VAL A 455 -15.83 16.13 -28.54
CA VAL A 455 -14.73 15.32 -29.10
C VAL A 455 -15.22 14.04 -29.79
N LEU A 456 -16.36 13.50 -29.36
CA LEU A 456 -16.98 12.32 -30.00
C LEU A 456 -17.88 12.64 -31.19
N SER A 457 -18.33 13.88 -31.34
CA SER A 457 -19.12 14.24 -32.51
C SER A 457 -18.22 14.19 -33.76
N ASP A 458 -18.70 13.58 -34.84
CA ASP A 458 -17.99 13.55 -36.14
C ASP A 458 -17.83 14.95 -36.77
N GLU A 459 -18.34 15.99 -36.11
CA GLU A 459 -18.12 17.38 -36.49
C GLU A 459 -16.66 17.74 -36.19
N GLU A 460 -15.91 18.22 -37.18
CA GLU A 460 -14.55 18.70 -36.96
C GLU A 460 -14.59 19.77 -35.86
N PRO A 461 -13.93 19.54 -34.71
CA PRO A 461 -13.89 20.56 -33.68
C PRO A 461 -13.08 21.72 -34.22
N VAL A 462 -13.76 22.85 -34.46
CA VAL A 462 -13.11 24.13 -34.72
C VAL A 462 -12.55 24.59 -33.39
N PHE A 463 -11.36 24.09 -33.05
CA PHE A 463 -10.59 24.64 -31.94
C PHE A 463 -10.03 25.98 -32.40
N ASP A 464 -10.68 27.07 -32.00
CA ASP A 464 -10.05 28.38 -32.02
C ASP A 464 -8.89 28.37 -31.02
N ASP A 465 -7.73 28.93 -31.38
CA ASP A 465 -6.48 28.90 -30.60
C ASP A 465 -6.69 29.45 -29.16
N GLY A 466 -7.74 30.23 -28.92
CA GLY A 466 -8.14 30.68 -27.58
C GLY A 466 -8.70 29.58 -26.67
N THR A 467 -9.37 28.56 -27.21
CA THR A 467 -10.12 27.55 -26.43
C THR A 467 -9.22 26.51 -25.77
N ILE A 468 -8.07 26.22 -26.39
CA ILE A 468 -7.04 25.33 -25.82
C ILE A 468 -6.30 26.02 -24.66
N SER A 469 -6.37 27.35 -24.56
CA SER A 469 -5.73 28.11 -23.49
C SER A 469 -6.57 28.19 -22.21
N GLU A 470 -7.88 27.93 -22.30
CA GLU A 470 -8.83 27.96 -21.17
C GLU A 470 -9.19 26.57 -20.60
N LEU A 471 -8.84 25.49 -21.33
CA LEU A 471 -8.94 24.08 -20.89
C LEU A 471 -7.62 23.62 -20.26
#